data_AF-A0A6P8B800-F1
#
_entry.id   AF-A0A6P8B800-F1
#
_cell.length_a   1.000
_cell.length_b   1.000
_cell.length_c   1.000
_cell.angle_alpha   90.00
_cell.angle_beta   90.00
_cell.angle_gamma   90.00
#
_symmetry.space_group_name_H-M   'P 1'
#
loop_
_entity.id
_entity.type
_entity.pdbx_description
1 polymer ?
#
loop_
_entity_poly.entity_id
_entity_poly.type
_entity_poly.pdbx_seq_one_letter_code
_entity_poly.pdbx_strand_id
1 'polypeptide(L)'
;MTATASPANPEKGDSFSEKGVYISEKTDYISEKNDDIPDKNEYIPGKTNSISDKGGDNLETDSDPSTIWTKVRAADRFWAHKSAIRALQCLVALIGFCCAAWILENTGSKYTSSWIYSQLPHFDDFRIGTVAVPIFVLSLVWGLFDLGFRFWRKQGRPTHPAVVAVADLLLWLTMIVAIVYAVVGVIRMQGFGHDKIDGSEVLYDETIHVSHEGVHSWGQYNRDANTDTWSYVVKGVFVDQARQGYNHTTGSWFTWPYTGPRFLTAEYDDSLGSWVLENGTTLAEVRRCKDEHAYPTCEEQERLVTELWRNKPTQVAVGKVIAVMASLALILHFALFVRAFIEAIRRRQEDKIEKLRAAAKFGLEGKDYEEQPDWMQREGGYR
;
A
#
# COMPACT_ATOMS: atom_id res chain seq x y z
N MET A 1 -38.02 -30.83 43.16
CA MET A 1 -39.28 -31.34 42.59
C MET A 1 -39.78 -30.28 41.61
N THR A 2 -39.37 -30.41 40.34
CA THR A 2 -40.23 -30.80 39.17
C THR A 2 -41.22 -29.69 38.79
N ALA A 3 -41.34 -29.20 37.55
CA ALA A 3 -40.92 -29.75 36.27
C ALA A 3 -40.81 -28.68 35.17
N THR A 4 -40.02 -29.03 34.18
CA THR A 4 -39.80 -28.50 32.83
C THR A 4 -41.09 -28.47 31.99
N ALA A 5 -41.27 -27.47 31.12
CA ALA A 5 -42.09 -27.62 29.92
C ALA A 5 -41.64 -26.65 28.81
N SER A 6 -41.20 -27.25 27.70
CA SER A 6 -41.01 -26.65 26.38
C SER A 6 -42.36 -26.60 25.64
N PRO A 7 -42.55 -25.68 24.69
CA PRO A 7 -43.09 -26.05 23.37
C PRO A 7 -42.30 -25.37 22.24
N ALA A 8 -41.79 -26.11 21.26
CA ALA A 8 -42.48 -26.64 20.08
C ALA A 8 -42.65 -25.59 18.97
N ASN A 9 -41.81 -25.79 17.94
CA ASN A 9 -41.83 -25.19 16.61
C ASN A 9 -43.19 -25.37 15.91
N PRO A 10 -43.55 -24.46 14.99
CA PRO A 10 -44.09 -24.93 13.73
C PRO A 10 -43.33 -24.35 12.53
N GLU A 11 -43.03 -25.27 11.62
CA GLU A 11 -42.61 -25.05 10.24
C GLU A 11 -43.51 -24.05 9.52
N LYS A 12 -42.90 -23.13 8.78
CA LYS A 12 -43.51 -22.59 7.57
C LYS A 12 -42.41 -22.26 6.58
N GLY A 13 -42.33 -23.09 5.54
CA GLY A 13 -41.44 -22.90 4.41
C GLY A 13 -41.91 -21.75 3.54
N ASP A 14 -40.96 -20.93 3.13
CA ASP A 14 -41.09 -20.07 1.96
C ASP A 14 -40.06 -20.52 0.93
N SER A 15 -40.58 -21.05 -0.16
CA SER A 15 -39.89 -21.46 -1.36
C SER A 15 -39.32 -20.24 -2.08
N PHE A 16 -38.01 -20.04 -2.01
CA PHE A 16 -37.33 -19.12 -2.92
C PHE A 16 -37.23 -19.75 -4.31
N SER A 17 -38.03 -19.20 -5.22
CA SER A 17 -37.98 -19.43 -6.66
C SER A 17 -36.61 -19.07 -7.21
N GLU A 18 -35.89 -20.10 -7.66
CA GLU A 18 -34.68 -20.02 -8.47
C GLU A 18 -35.07 -19.51 -9.87
N LYS A 19 -35.04 -18.19 -10.08
CA LYS A 19 -35.06 -17.61 -11.42
C LYS A 19 -33.66 -17.71 -12.02
N GLY A 20 -33.43 -18.79 -12.76
CA GLY A 20 -32.32 -18.90 -13.70
C GLY A 20 -32.38 -17.78 -14.73
N VAL A 21 -31.46 -16.82 -14.62
CA VAL A 21 -31.22 -15.81 -15.65
C VAL A 21 -30.31 -16.46 -16.69
N TYR A 22 -30.91 -16.88 -17.80
CA TYR A 22 -30.19 -17.17 -19.03
C TYR A 22 -29.61 -15.84 -19.56
N ILE A 23 -28.30 -15.64 -19.38
CA ILE A 23 -27.56 -14.61 -20.11
C ILE A 23 -27.38 -15.16 -21.54
N SER A 24 -28.26 -14.71 -22.43
CA SER A 24 -28.11 -14.87 -23.87
C SER A 24 -26.91 -14.04 -24.32
N GLU A 25 -25.84 -14.73 -24.69
CA GLU A 25 -24.62 -14.18 -25.28
C GLU A 25 -24.94 -13.72 -26.71
N LYS A 26 -25.44 -12.49 -26.83
CA LYS A 26 -25.64 -11.81 -28.11
C LYS A 26 -24.37 -11.00 -28.40
N THR A 27 -23.44 -11.62 -29.13
CA THR A 27 -22.32 -10.93 -29.77
C THR A 27 -22.86 -10.02 -30.87
N ASP A 28 -23.17 -8.78 -30.50
CA ASP A 28 -23.39 -7.71 -31.45
C ASP A 28 -22.04 -7.30 -32.06
N TYR A 29 -21.89 -7.59 -33.35
CA TYR A 29 -20.82 -7.07 -34.19
C TYR A 29 -20.85 -5.53 -34.15
N ILE A 30 -19.91 -4.92 -33.44
CA ILE A 30 -19.60 -3.50 -33.59
C ILE A 30 -18.92 -3.36 -34.95
N SER A 31 -19.70 -2.95 -35.94
CA SER A 31 -19.21 -2.41 -37.20
C SER A 31 -18.46 -1.12 -36.89
N GLU A 32 -17.13 -1.21 -36.95
CA GLU A 32 -16.18 -0.11 -36.81
C GLU A 32 -16.40 0.86 -37.98
N LYS A 33 -17.19 1.90 -37.72
CA LYS A 33 -17.35 3.04 -38.62
C LYS A 33 -16.08 3.88 -38.48
N ASN A 34 -15.15 3.69 -39.42
CA ASN A 34 -14.00 4.56 -39.60
C ASN A 34 -14.52 5.95 -40.03
N ASP A 35 -14.68 6.84 -39.05
CA ASP A 35 -14.80 8.27 -39.33
C ASP A 35 -13.39 8.79 -39.64
N ASP A 36 -13.17 9.03 -40.93
CA ASP A 36 -12.00 9.72 -41.48
C ASP A 36 -11.79 11.06 -40.76
N ILE A 37 -10.78 11.11 -39.89
CA ILE A 37 -10.22 12.37 -39.40
C ILE A 37 -9.34 12.93 -40.52
N PRO A 38 -9.64 14.12 -41.08
CA PRO A 38 -8.78 14.71 -42.09
C PRO A 38 -7.45 15.12 -41.46
N ASP A 39 -6.39 14.46 -41.91
CA ASP A 39 -4.99 14.82 -41.70
C ASP A 39 -4.78 16.28 -42.15
N LYS A 40 -4.78 17.21 -41.20
CA LYS A 40 -4.22 18.56 -41.41
C LYS A 40 -2.70 18.45 -41.42
N ASN A 41 -2.16 17.97 -42.55
CA ASN A 41 -0.78 18.19 -42.91
C ASN A 41 -0.61 19.67 -43.29
N GLU A 42 -0.17 20.47 -42.31
CA GLU A 42 0.44 21.77 -42.57
C GLU A 42 1.74 21.54 -43.35
N TYR A 43 1.62 21.66 -44.66
CA TYR A 43 2.71 21.68 -45.60
C TYR A 43 3.52 22.97 -45.38
N ILE A 44 4.66 22.87 -44.70
CA ILE A 44 5.64 23.97 -44.61
C ILE A 44 6.32 24.07 -45.98
N PRO A 45 6.15 25.16 -46.75
CA PRO A 45 6.73 25.28 -48.07
C PRO A 45 8.26 25.41 -47.99
N GLY A 46 8.93 24.72 -48.90
CA GLY A 46 10.37 24.59 -49.00
C GLY A 46 11.12 25.91 -48.92
N LYS A 47 12.07 25.96 -47.99
CA LYS A 47 13.10 26.99 -47.92
C LYS A 47 14.14 26.65 -49.00
N THR A 48 14.19 27.49 -50.01
CA THR A 48 15.10 27.43 -51.16
C THR A 48 16.55 27.46 -50.72
N ASN A 49 17.36 26.62 -51.37
CA ASN A 49 18.80 26.56 -51.24
C ASN A 49 19.43 27.86 -51.77
N SER A 50 19.95 28.71 -50.88
CA SER A 50 20.97 29.70 -51.25
C SER A 50 22.35 29.15 -50.92
N ILE A 51 23.02 28.65 -51.95
CA ILE A 51 24.47 28.41 -51.98
C ILE A 51 25.12 29.81 -51.98
N SER A 52 25.63 30.22 -50.82
CA SER A 52 26.49 31.40 -50.67
C SER A 52 27.79 30.94 -50.03
N ASP A 53 28.77 30.85 -50.92
CA ASP A 53 30.20 31.13 -50.83
C ASP A 53 30.98 31.06 -49.51
N LYS A 54 32.21 30.60 -49.68
CA LYS A 54 33.25 30.34 -48.70
C LYS A 54 33.83 31.63 -48.10
N GLY A 55 34.21 31.54 -46.82
CA GLY A 55 35.37 32.26 -46.28
C GLY A 55 35.09 33.00 -44.98
N GLY A 56 35.82 32.64 -43.93
CA GLY A 56 35.92 33.45 -42.72
C GLY A 56 35.97 32.62 -41.44
N ASP A 57 37.16 32.52 -40.88
CA ASP A 57 37.48 31.87 -39.63
C ASP A 57 36.78 32.47 -38.40
N ASN A 58 36.86 31.72 -37.29
CA ASN A 58 36.54 32.05 -35.89
C ASN A 58 35.12 31.65 -35.46
N LEU A 59 34.94 30.45 -34.92
CA LEU A 59 35.25 30.08 -33.53
C LEU A 59 34.41 30.86 -32.52
N GLU A 60 33.11 30.72 -32.61
CA GLU A 60 32.22 30.78 -31.46
C GLU A 60 31.16 29.71 -31.66
N THR A 61 31.39 28.55 -31.04
CA THR A 61 30.34 27.57 -30.77
C THR A 61 29.43 28.16 -29.70
N ASP A 62 28.70 29.21 -30.07
CA ASP A 62 27.58 29.68 -29.28
C ASP A 62 26.48 28.65 -29.51
N SER A 63 26.48 27.62 -28.65
CA SER A 63 25.52 26.53 -28.69
C SER A 63 24.16 27.11 -28.35
N ASP A 64 23.47 27.60 -29.37
CA ASP A 64 22.16 28.21 -29.24
C ASP A 64 21.28 27.27 -28.38
N PRO A 65 20.85 27.72 -27.18
CA PRO A 65 20.10 26.89 -26.24
C PRO A 65 18.79 26.35 -26.84
N SER A 66 18.33 26.94 -27.96
CA SER A 66 17.22 26.43 -28.77
C SER A 66 17.47 25.02 -29.33
N THR A 67 18.73 24.62 -29.55
CA THR A 67 19.12 23.33 -30.16
C THR A 67 19.00 22.14 -29.20
N ILE A 68 19.19 22.34 -27.89
CA ILE A 68 19.10 21.25 -26.90
C ILE A 68 17.65 20.80 -26.76
N TRP A 69 16.72 21.75 -26.62
CA TRP A 69 15.30 21.45 -26.44
C TRP A 69 14.66 20.83 -27.68
N THR A 70 15.04 21.27 -28.88
CA THR A 70 14.60 20.65 -30.14
C THR A 70 15.11 19.23 -30.28
N LYS A 71 16.38 18.95 -29.91
CA LYS A 71 16.92 17.58 -29.88
C LYS A 71 16.19 16.67 -28.89
N VAL A 72 15.89 17.17 -27.68
CA VAL A 72 15.14 16.41 -26.67
C VAL A 72 13.72 16.11 -27.16
N ARG A 73 13.04 17.12 -27.73
CA ARG A 73 11.67 16.98 -28.25
C ARG A 73 11.60 16.05 -29.48
N ALA A 74 12.65 16.01 -30.30
CA ALA A 74 12.77 15.09 -31.42
C ALA A 74 12.98 13.64 -30.98
N ALA A 75 13.73 13.42 -29.88
CA ALA A 75 14.01 12.07 -29.37
C ALA A 75 12.82 11.43 -28.65
N ASP A 76 11.99 12.21 -27.96
CA ASP A 76 10.77 11.73 -27.30
C ASP A 76 9.69 12.82 -27.31
N ARG A 77 8.73 12.68 -28.23
CA ARG A 77 7.59 13.60 -28.41
C ARG A 77 6.83 13.88 -27.10
N PHE A 78 6.85 12.94 -26.16
CA PHE A 78 6.08 13.02 -24.93
C PHE A 78 6.94 13.17 -23.67
N TRP A 79 8.21 13.53 -23.83
CA TRP A 79 9.15 13.63 -22.72
C TRP A 79 8.67 14.52 -21.57
N ALA A 80 8.16 15.72 -21.89
CA ALA A 80 7.70 16.68 -20.89
C ALA A 80 6.55 16.12 -20.04
N HIS A 81 5.56 15.50 -20.71
CA HIS A 81 4.40 14.91 -20.03
C HIS A 81 4.79 13.70 -19.16
N LYS A 82 5.66 12.81 -19.66
CA LYS A 82 6.16 11.68 -18.87
C LYS A 82 6.94 12.15 -17.64
N SER A 83 7.71 13.23 -17.78
CA SER A 83 8.51 13.79 -16.69
C SER A 83 7.61 14.51 -15.66
N ALA A 84 6.55 15.18 -16.12
CA ALA A 84 5.55 15.79 -15.25
C ALA A 84 4.79 14.75 -14.40
N ILE A 85 4.30 13.67 -15.01
CA ILE A 85 3.65 12.58 -14.26
C ILE A 85 4.61 11.98 -13.23
N ARG A 86 5.88 11.82 -13.60
CA ARG A 86 6.90 11.27 -12.70
C ARG A 86 7.22 12.19 -11.52
N ALA A 87 7.33 13.49 -11.77
CA ALA A 87 7.51 14.49 -10.73
C ALA A 87 6.30 14.50 -9.77
N LEU A 88 5.08 14.42 -10.31
CA LEU A 88 3.86 14.31 -9.52
C LEU A 88 3.86 13.04 -8.66
N GLN A 89 4.27 11.90 -9.21
CA GLN A 89 4.40 10.64 -8.47
C GLN A 89 5.42 10.75 -7.33
N CYS A 90 6.57 11.40 -7.55
CA CYS A 90 7.55 11.67 -6.49
C CYS A 90 6.98 12.56 -5.39
N LEU A 91 6.24 13.61 -5.75
CA LEU A 91 5.60 14.51 -4.79
C LEU A 91 4.57 13.76 -3.92
N VAL A 92 3.70 12.95 -4.54
CA VAL A 92 2.71 12.13 -3.84
C VAL A 92 3.39 11.12 -2.90
N ALA A 93 4.46 10.45 -3.38
CA ALA A 93 5.21 9.51 -2.57
C ALA A 93 5.91 10.19 -1.38
N LEU A 94 6.44 11.40 -1.57
CA LEU A 94 7.07 12.19 -0.50
C LEU A 94 6.05 12.60 0.57
N ILE A 95 4.85 13.08 0.16
CA ILE A 95 3.79 13.43 1.10
C ILE A 95 3.34 12.19 1.89
N GLY A 96 3.12 11.07 1.20
CA GLY A 96 2.77 9.79 1.85
C GLY A 96 3.84 9.32 2.83
N PHE A 97 5.12 9.43 2.47
CA PHE A 97 6.26 9.14 3.33
C PHE A 97 6.28 10.03 4.58
N CYS A 98 6.14 11.35 4.42
CA CYS A 98 6.11 12.28 5.56
C CYS A 98 4.95 12.00 6.52
N CYS A 99 3.76 11.69 5.99
CA CYS A 99 2.61 11.30 6.81
C CYS A 99 2.85 10.00 7.57
N ALA A 100 3.43 8.99 6.91
CA ALA A 100 3.76 7.72 7.55
C ALA A 100 4.86 7.87 8.61
N ALA A 101 5.88 8.68 8.32
CA ALA A 101 6.94 9.02 9.28
C ALA A 101 6.38 9.76 10.51
N TRP A 102 5.46 10.70 10.30
CA TRP A 102 4.79 11.40 11.39
C TRP A 102 4.01 10.43 12.29
N ILE A 103 3.26 9.47 11.71
CA ILE A 103 2.60 8.42 12.51
C ILE A 103 3.65 7.67 13.33
N LEU A 104 4.71 7.16 12.71
CA LEU A 104 5.76 6.40 13.40
C LEU A 104 6.48 7.18 14.50
N GLU A 105 6.69 8.47 14.34
CA GLU A 105 7.30 9.29 15.38
C GLU A 105 6.37 9.42 16.59
N ASN A 106 5.07 9.65 16.34
CA ASN A 106 4.06 9.86 17.37
C ASN A 106 3.57 8.54 18.00
N THR A 107 3.79 7.40 17.35
CA THR A 107 3.36 6.09 17.85
C THR A 107 4.52 5.12 18.12
N GLY A 108 5.48 5.00 17.22
CA GLY A 108 6.53 3.99 17.26
C GLY A 108 7.47 4.09 18.48
N SER A 109 7.89 5.29 18.89
CA SER A 109 8.83 5.41 20.02
C SER A 109 8.19 5.13 21.39
N LYS A 110 6.89 5.42 21.54
CA LYS A 110 6.17 5.29 22.81
C LYS A 110 5.61 3.89 23.05
N TYR A 111 5.29 3.15 21.99
CA TYR A 111 4.47 1.93 22.08
C TYR A 111 5.19 0.63 21.68
N THR A 112 6.40 0.69 21.12
CA THR A 112 7.09 -0.52 20.61
C THR A 112 7.86 -1.34 21.65
N SER A 113 8.17 -0.78 22.83
CA SER A 113 9.04 -1.46 23.81
C SER A 113 8.31 -2.33 24.83
N SER A 114 6.98 -2.26 24.92
CA SER A 114 6.21 -3.00 25.92
C SER A 114 5.33 -4.08 25.27
N TRP A 115 5.55 -5.33 25.67
CA TRP A 115 4.72 -6.51 25.40
C TRP A 115 3.22 -6.31 25.65
N ILE A 116 2.85 -5.28 26.43
CA ILE A 116 1.45 -4.90 26.66
C ILE A 116 0.75 -4.47 25.35
N TYR A 117 1.50 -3.91 24.40
CA TYR A 117 0.95 -3.46 23.11
C TYR A 117 0.83 -4.56 22.04
N SER A 118 1.33 -5.78 22.30
CA SER A 118 1.04 -6.89 21.38
C SER A 118 -0.40 -7.38 21.49
N GLN A 119 -1.12 -7.02 22.56
CA GLN A 119 -2.51 -7.47 22.82
C GLN A 119 -3.54 -6.42 22.34
N LEU A 120 -3.29 -5.13 22.62
CA LEU A 120 -4.12 -4.03 22.09
C LEU A 120 -4.22 -4.19 20.57
N PRO A 121 -5.43 -4.11 19.98
CA PRO A 121 -5.71 -4.54 18.61
C PRO A 121 -4.67 -3.92 17.71
N HIS A 122 -3.70 -4.74 17.29
CA HIS A 122 -2.38 -4.30 16.81
C HIS A 122 -2.54 -2.99 16.07
N PHE A 123 -2.15 -1.90 16.73
CA PHE A 123 -2.12 -0.62 16.06
C PHE A 123 -1.27 -0.85 14.82
N ASP A 124 -1.90 -0.71 13.64
CA ASP A 124 -1.28 -1.05 12.36
C ASP A 124 -0.03 -0.19 12.12
N ASP A 125 0.39 0.68 13.04
CA ASP A 125 1.68 1.38 13.12
C ASP A 125 2.87 0.47 12.77
N PHE A 126 2.93 -0.76 13.31
CA PHE A 126 4.00 -1.69 12.93
C PHE A 126 3.92 -2.02 11.44
N ARG A 127 2.72 -2.25 10.90
CA ARG A 127 2.51 -2.59 9.48
C ARG A 127 2.65 -1.38 8.57
N ILE A 128 2.19 -0.20 8.96
CA ILE A 128 2.39 1.07 8.26
C ILE A 128 3.89 1.37 8.19
N GLY A 129 4.62 1.18 9.29
CA GLY A 129 6.07 1.40 9.31
C GLY A 129 6.88 0.35 8.58
N THR A 130 6.52 -0.92 8.69
CA THR A 130 7.27 -2.00 8.01
C THR A 130 6.88 -2.20 6.55
N VAL A 131 5.67 -1.81 6.15
CA VAL A 131 5.14 -2.03 4.80
C VAL A 131 4.99 -0.71 4.04
N ALA A 132 4.21 0.25 4.54
CA ALA A 132 3.90 1.46 3.78
C ALA A 132 5.14 2.37 3.60
N VAL A 133 5.96 2.55 4.64
CA VAL A 133 7.17 3.39 4.55
C VAL A 133 8.16 2.86 3.50
N PRO A 134 8.59 1.58 3.51
CA PRO A 134 9.46 1.06 2.45
C PRO A 134 8.86 1.20 1.05
N ILE A 135 7.54 1.00 0.91
CA ILE A 135 6.86 1.12 -0.39
C ILE A 135 6.91 2.58 -0.91
N PHE A 136 6.64 3.58 -0.06
CA PHE A 136 6.76 4.98 -0.46
C PHE A 136 8.22 5.36 -0.78
N VAL A 137 9.18 4.89 0.01
CA VAL A 137 10.61 5.12 -0.24
C VAL A 137 11.05 4.50 -1.56
N LEU A 138 10.69 3.25 -1.83
CA LEU A 138 10.99 2.57 -3.10
C LEU A 138 10.35 3.28 -4.29
N SER A 139 9.09 3.72 -4.15
CA SER A 139 8.40 4.51 -5.17
C SER A 139 9.10 5.85 -5.43
N LEU A 140 9.50 6.56 -4.38
CA LEU A 140 10.23 7.84 -4.47
C LEU A 140 11.61 7.65 -5.12
N VAL A 141 12.39 6.68 -4.65
CA VAL A 141 13.73 6.38 -5.18
C VAL A 141 13.63 5.99 -6.66
N TRP A 142 12.65 5.17 -7.04
CA TRP A 142 12.42 4.80 -8.44
C TRP A 142 12.03 6.00 -9.31
N GLY A 143 11.15 6.88 -8.81
CA GLY A 143 10.76 8.09 -9.50
C GLY A 143 11.93 9.05 -9.72
N LEU A 144 12.75 9.28 -8.68
CA LEU A 144 13.96 10.09 -8.75
C LEU A 144 15.03 9.47 -9.65
N PHE A 145 15.21 8.15 -9.60
CA PHE A 145 16.15 7.45 -10.46
C PHE A 145 15.76 7.58 -11.93
N ASP A 146 14.48 7.37 -12.28
CA ASP A 146 13.99 7.54 -13.65
C ASP A 146 14.10 9.00 -14.14
N LEU A 147 13.78 9.98 -13.28
CA LEU A 147 13.97 11.40 -13.59
C LEU A 147 15.46 11.72 -13.81
N GLY A 148 16.32 11.36 -12.85
CA GLY A 148 17.77 11.59 -12.92
C GLY A 148 18.37 10.93 -14.15
N PHE A 149 17.96 9.71 -14.48
CA PHE A 149 18.41 9.01 -15.68
C PHE A 149 18.01 9.73 -16.98
N ARG A 150 16.82 10.35 -17.03
CA ARG A 150 16.37 11.16 -18.18
C ARG A 150 17.15 12.47 -18.31
N PHE A 151 17.57 13.08 -17.20
CA PHE A 151 18.35 14.32 -17.20
C PHE A 151 19.85 14.09 -17.41
N TRP A 152 20.41 12.99 -16.90
CA TRP A 152 21.85 12.71 -16.97
C TRP A 152 22.28 11.94 -18.22
N ARG A 153 21.38 11.25 -18.92
CA ARG A 153 21.77 10.56 -20.15
C ARG A 153 22.22 11.56 -21.22
N LYS A 154 23.48 11.45 -21.63
CA LYS A 154 23.95 12.02 -22.90
C LYS A 154 23.03 11.52 -24.03
N GLN A 155 22.48 12.49 -24.76
CA GLN A 155 21.37 12.37 -25.70
C GLN A 155 21.48 11.14 -26.63
N GLY A 156 20.39 10.38 -26.79
CA GLY A 156 20.19 9.53 -27.97
C GLY A 156 19.75 8.09 -27.75
N ARG A 157 19.83 7.53 -26.54
CA ARG A 157 19.35 6.15 -26.29
C ARG A 157 18.13 6.15 -25.38
N PRO A 158 16.93 5.76 -25.87
CA PRO A 158 15.77 5.64 -25.01
C PRO A 158 16.03 4.57 -23.93
N THR A 159 15.45 4.73 -22.75
CA THR A 159 15.29 3.62 -21.81
C THR A 159 14.55 2.50 -22.52
N HIS A 160 14.92 1.25 -22.22
CA HIS A 160 14.19 0.12 -22.77
C HIS A 160 12.77 0.15 -22.18
N PRO A 161 11.71 0.33 -22.99
CA PRO A 161 10.37 0.60 -22.49
C PRO A 161 9.82 -0.57 -21.68
N ALA A 162 10.25 -1.81 -21.98
CA ALA A 162 9.85 -2.97 -21.20
C ALA A 162 10.40 -2.95 -19.76
N VAL A 163 11.61 -2.44 -19.51
CA VAL A 163 12.16 -2.38 -18.15
C VAL A 163 11.38 -1.40 -17.30
N VAL A 164 11.05 -0.24 -17.87
CA VAL A 164 10.22 0.78 -17.21
C VAL A 164 8.82 0.21 -16.93
N ALA A 165 8.20 -0.45 -17.92
CA ALA A 165 6.89 -1.07 -17.76
C ALA A 165 6.86 -2.13 -16.64
N VAL A 166 7.85 -3.02 -16.59
CA VAL A 166 7.93 -4.07 -15.55
C VAL A 166 8.09 -3.44 -14.16
N ALA A 167 8.97 -2.45 -14.01
CA ALA A 167 9.18 -1.80 -12.72
C ALA A 167 7.94 -1.01 -12.25
N ASP A 168 7.27 -0.28 -13.13
CA ASP A 168 6.02 0.42 -12.79
C ASP A 168 4.87 -0.55 -12.48
N LEU A 169 4.81 -1.70 -13.14
CA LEU A 169 3.84 -2.76 -12.82
C LEU A 169 4.08 -3.36 -11.43
N LEU A 170 5.34 -3.65 -11.08
CA LEU A 170 5.69 -4.16 -9.75
C LEU A 170 5.33 -3.15 -8.65
N LEU A 171 5.67 -1.87 -8.86
CA LEU A 171 5.32 -0.82 -7.90
C LEU A 171 3.80 -0.64 -7.79
N TRP A 172 3.09 -0.70 -8.92
CA TRP A 172 1.62 -0.69 -8.94
C TRP A 172 1.04 -1.83 -8.07
N LEU A 173 1.51 -3.07 -8.24
CA LEU A 173 1.07 -4.21 -7.42
C LEU A 173 1.37 -3.99 -5.92
N THR A 174 2.56 -3.49 -5.58
CA THR A 174 2.92 -3.25 -4.17
C THR A 174 2.08 -2.12 -3.54
N MET A 175 1.66 -1.12 -4.31
CA MET A 175 0.81 -0.04 -3.80
C MET A 175 -0.58 -0.54 -3.38
N ILE A 176 -1.12 -1.60 -4.01
CA ILE A 176 -2.37 -2.23 -3.58
C ILE A 176 -2.25 -2.72 -2.13
N VAL A 177 -1.12 -3.34 -1.79
CA VAL A 177 -0.85 -3.83 -0.44
C VAL A 177 -0.80 -2.66 0.55
N ALA A 178 -0.11 -1.57 0.20
CA ALA A 178 -0.06 -0.36 1.04
C ALA A 178 -1.45 0.25 1.28
N ILE A 179 -2.31 0.29 0.26
CA ILE A 179 -3.69 0.79 0.37
C ILE A 179 -4.51 -0.08 1.32
N VAL A 180 -4.44 -1.42 1.17
CA VAL A 180 -5.17 -2.34 2.04
C VAL A 180 -4.76 -2.16 3.49
N TYR A 181 -3.47 -2.10 3.79
CA TYR A 181 -2.99 -1.87 5.16
C TYR A 181 -3.40 -0.49 5.70
N ALA A 182 -3.32 0.57 4.89
CA ALA A 182 -3.76 1.90 5.31
C ALA A 182 -5.26 1.94 5.63
N VAL A 183 -6.10 1.31 4.80
CA VAL A 183 -7.55 1.22 5.02
C VAL A 183 -7.89 0.41 6.25
N VAL A 184 -7.25 -0.76 6.44
CA VAL A 184 -7.43 -1.57 7.66
C VAL A 184 -7.04 -0.77 8.90
N GLY A 185 -5.91 -0.06 8.87
CA GLY A 185 -5.47 0.81 9.96
C GLY A 185 -6.46 1.92 10.27
N VAL A 186 -7.04 2.57 9.25
CA VAL A 186 -8.09 3.58 9.44
C VAL A 186 -9.34 2.98 10.07
N ILE A 187 -9.82 1.84 9.56
CA ILE A 187 -11.03 1.17 10.09
C ILE A 187 -10.81 0.75 11.56
N ARG A 188 -9.64 0.18 11.87
CA ARG A 188 -9.26 -0.21 13.23
C ARG A 188 -9.20 1.00 14.15
N MET A 189 -8.58 2.10 13.71
CA MET A 189 -8.47 3.30 14.52
C MET A 189 -9.81 4.02 14.71
N GLN A 190 -10.70 3.96 13.71
CA GLN A 190 -12.06 4.46 13.86
C GLN A 190 -12.86 3.64 14.88
N GLY A 191 -12.66 2.31 14.88
CA GLY A 191 -13.29 1.39 15.85
C GLY A 191 -12.69 1.42 17.26
N PHE A 192 -11.49 1.98 17.44
CA PHE A 192 -10.87 2.14 18.75
C PHE A 192 -11.81 2.91 19.70
N GLY A 193 -12.16 2.33 20.85
CA GLY A 193 -13.03 2.94 21.87
C GLY A 193 -14.53 2.96 21.57
N HIS A 194 -15.02 2.16 20.60
CA HIS A 194 -16.45 1.93 20.42
C HIS A 194 -16.78 0.44 20.58
N ASP A 195 -17.66 0.11 21.52
CA ASP A 195 -18.27 -1.23 21.58
C ASP A 195 -19.40 -1.33 20.56
N LYS A 196 -19.48 -2.47 19.88
CA LYS A 196 -20.39 -2.70 18.75
C LYS A 196 -21.82 -2.95 19.18
N ILE A 197 -22.06 -3.26 20.45
CA ILE A 197 -23.35 -3.80 20.90
C ILE A 197 -24.25 -2.69 21.46
N ASP A 198 -23.73 -1.84 22.36
CA ASP A 198 -24.56 -0.88 23.10
C ASP A 198 -24.24 0.59 22.79
N GLY A 199 -23.28 0.85 21.89
CA GLY A 199 -22.76 2.19 21.64
C GLY A 199 -21.99 2.79 22.82
N SER A 200 -21.75 2.00 23.87
CA SER A 200 -20.87 2.34 24.97
C SER A 200 -19.43 2.46 24.48
N GLU A 201 -18.72 3.47 25.00
CA GLU A 201 -17.32 3.67 24.69
C GLU A 201 -16.48 2.78 25.60
N VAL A 202 -16.42 1.50 25.24
CA VAL A 202 -15.62 0.50 25.93
C VAL A 202 -14.50 0.05 25.00
N LEU A 203 -13.29 0.03 25.53
CA LEU A 203 -12.15 -0.58 24.87
C LEU A 203 -12.11 -2.04 25.32
N TYR A 204 -12.81 -2.87 24.53
CA TYR A 204 -12.88 -4.30 24.75
C TYR A 204 -11.60 -4.96 24.24
N ASP A 205 -10.77 -5.41 25.17
CA ASP A 205 -9.70 -6.34 24.86
C ASP A 205 -9.81 -7.52 25.84
N GLU A 206 -10.39 -8.59 25.33
CA GLU A 206 -10.55 -9.88 26.02
C GLU A 206 -9.20 -10.50 26.43
N THR A 207 -8.07 -9.97 25.92
CA THR A 207 -6.76 -10.60 25.96
C THR A 207 -5.68 -9.81 26.71
N ILE A 208 -5.99 -8.66 27.33
CA ILE A 208 -5.02 -7.97 28.19
C ILE A 208 -4.86 -8.77 29.49
N HIS A 209 -3.91 -9.70 29.47
CA HIS A 209 -3.47 -10.44 30.65
C HIS A 209 -2.41 -9.63 31.38
N VAL A 210 -2.76 -9.04 32.52
CA VAL A 210 -1.75 -8.59 33.48
C VAL A 210 -1.40 -9.80 34.33
N SER A 211 -0.28 -10.46 34.05
CA SER A 211 0.21 -11.60 34.84
C SER A 211 1.15 -11.12 35.94
N HIS A 212 0.88 -11.52 37.18
CA HIS A 212 1.83 -11.44 38.29
C HIS A 212 1.67 -12.67 39.16
N GLU A 213 2.77 -13.37 39.44
CA GLU A 213 2.80 -14.44 40.45
C GLU A 213 1.82 -15.62 40.23
N GLY A 214 1.33 -15.80 38.99
CA GLY A 214 0.28 -16.77 38.67
C GLY A 214 -1.13 -16.20 38.76
N VAL A 215 -1.28 -14.88 38.80
CA VAL A 215 -2.57 -14.17 38.76
C VAL A 215 -2.61 -13.34 37.49
N HIS A 216 -3.55 -13.64 36.61
CA HIS A 216 -3.84 -12.99 35.34
C HIS A 216 -5.17 -12.26 35.43
N SER A 217 -5.18 -10.94 35.55
CA SER A 217 -6.43 -10.18 35.44
C SER A 217 -6.76 -9.86 33.99
N TRP A 218 -8.04 -9.94 33.61
CA TRP A 218 -8.57 -9.36 32.38
C TRP A 218 -9.63 -8.31 32.73
N GLY A 219 -9.81 -7.32 31.87
CA GLY A 219 -10.62 -6.15 32.17
C GLY A 219 -10.90 -5.33 30.93
N GLN A 220 -11.58 -4.22 31.14
CA GLN A 220 -12.02 -3.32 30.07
C GLN A 220 -11.61 -1.91 30.43
N TYR A 221 -11.21 -1.14 29.43
CA TYR A 221 -11.08 0.30 29.61
C TYR A 221 -12.45 0.95 29.46
N ASN A 222 -12.82 1.76 30.45
CA ASN A 222 -14.02 2.59 30.43
C ASN A 222 -13.61 4.06 30.35
N ARG A 223 -14.28 4.81 29.47
CA ARG A 223 -14.09 6.25 29.36
C ARG A 223 -14.96 6.96 30.40
N ASP A 224 -14.36 7.83 31.20
CA ASP A 224 -15.10 8.83 31.95
C ASP A 224 -15.45 9.99 31.01
N ALA A 225 -16.74 10.15 30.71
CA ALA A 225 -17.24 11.18 29.82
C ALA A 225 -16.98 12.62 30.32
N ASN A 226 -16.83 12.81 31.64
CA ASN A 226 -16.60 14.14 32.21
C ASN A 226 -15.16 14.60 32.08
N THR A 227 -14.21 13.69 32.27
CA THR A 227 -12.77 13.99 32.27
C THR A 227 -12.11 13.66 30.94
N ASP A 228 -12.80 12.93 30.05
CA ASP A 228 -12.24 12.38 28.81
C ASP A 228 -10.97 11.57 29.08
N THR A 229 -11.02 10.75 30.13
CA THR A 229 -9.93 9.86 30.54
C THR A 229 -10.40 8.41 30.48
N TRP A 230 -9.47 7.51 30.15
CA TRP A 230 -9.73 6.08 30.16
C TRP A 230 -9.16 5.47 31.43
N SER A 231 -9.99 4.70 32.13
CA SER A 231 -9.61 3.94 33.31
C SER A 231 -9.82 2.45 33.06
N TYR A 232 -8.90 1.62 33.54
CA TYR A 232 -9.04 0.16 33.40
C TYR A 232 -9.84 -0.41 34.57
N VAL A 233 -10.87 -1.17 34.23
CA VAL A 233 -11.80 -1.82 35.14
C VAL A 233 -11.62 -3.33 34.98
N VAL A 234 -11.07 -3.98 36.02
CA VAL A 234 -10.82 -5.43 36.03
C VAL A 234 -12.16 -6.16 35.96
N LYS A 235 -12.41 -7.02 34.98
CA LYS A 235 -13.67 -7.78 34.88
C LYS A 235 -13.58 -9.15 35.53
N GLY A 236 -12.38 -9.70 35.60
CA GLY A 236 -12.16 -11.00 36.23
C GLY A 236 -10.69 -11.28 36.40
N VAL A 237 -10.41 -12.26 37.24
CA VAL A 237 -9.06 -12.67 37.55
C VAL A 237 -8.95 -14.18 37.42
N PHE A 238 -8.01 -14.60 36.58
CA PHE A 238 -7.62 -15.99 36.39
C PHE A 238 -6.41 -16.20 37.27
N VAL A 239 -6.42 -17.23 38.10
CA VAL A 239 -5.22 -17.60 38.85
C VAL A 239 -4.62 -18.78 38.10
N ASP A 240 -3.61 -18.54 37.26
CA ASP A 240 -2.81 -19.60 36.66
C ASP A 240 -1.85 -20.19 37.70
N GLN A 241 -2.19 -21.41 38.11
CA GLN A 241 -1.75 -21.97 39.38
C GLN A 241 -0.51 -22.85 39.30
N ALA A 242 0.04 -23.08 38.10
CA ALA A 242 1.36 -23.67 38.00
C ALA A 242 2.42 -22.59 38.24
N ARG A 243 2.61 -22.19 39.50
CA ARG A 243 3.81 -21.42 39.89
C ARG A 243 5.01 -22.32 39.62
N GLN A 244 5.67 -22.09 38.49
CA GLN A 244 6.98 -22.67 38.23
C GLN A 244 7.97 -22.00 39.16
N GLY A 245 8.35 -22.71 40.22
CA GLY A 245 9.45 -22.32 41.09
C GLY A 245 10.75 -22.88 40.53
N TYR A 246 11.83 -22.09 40.54
CA TYR A 246 13.17 -22.61 40.32
C TYR A 246 13.79 -22.92 41.68
N ASN A 247 14.10 -24.18 41.94
CA ASN A 247 14.79 -24.56 43.16
C ASN A 247 16.30 -24.40 42.95
N HIS A 248 16.89 -23.33 43.50
CA HIS A 248 18.32 -23.04 43.38
C HIS A 248 19.22 -24.12 44.00
N THR A 249 18.71 -24.90 44.96
CA THR A 249 19.46 -25.99 45.61
C THR A 249 19.53 -27.24 44.73
N THR A 250 18.45 -27.56 44.02
CA THR A 250 18.38 -28.77 43.16
C THR A 250 18.64 -28.47 41.68
N GLY A 251 18.66 -27.20 41.28
CA GLY A 251 18.82 -26.76 39.90
C GLY A 251 17.63 -27.09 38.98
N SER A 252 16.46 -27.39 39.55
CA SER A 252 15.30 -27.90 38.80
C SER A 252 14.07 -27.01 38.96
N TRP A 253 13.26 -26.93 37.89
CA TRP A 253 11.93 -26.36 37.93
C TRP A 253 10.94 -27.32 38.61
N PHE A 254 10.03 -26.78 39.40
CA PHE A 254 8.96 -27.56 40.03
C PHE A 254 7.64 -26.78 40.02
N THR A 255 6.52 -27.49 40.05
CA THR A 255 5.17 -26.92 40.04
C THR A 255 4.46 -27.22 41.35
N TRP A 256 3.86 -26.21 41.98
CA TRP A 256 2.97 -26.41 43.12
C TRP A 256 1.56 -26.72 42.60
N PRO A 257 0.94 -27.87 42.97
CA PRO A 257 -0.45 -28.12 42.64
C PRO A 257 -1.33 -27.25 43.54
N TYR A 258 -2.08 -26.34 42.93
CA TYR A 258 -3.11 -25.58 43.64
C TYR A 258 -4.43 -26.36 43.68
N THR A 259 -5.15 -26.26 44.80
CA THR A 259 -6.37 -27.04 45.08
C THR A 259 -7.66 -26.21 45.15
N GLY A 260 -7.62 -24.90 44.90
CA GLY A 260 -8.80 -24.03 44.86
C GLY A 260 -9.39 -23.82 43.45
N PRO A 261 -10.43 -22.97 43.32
CA PRO A 261 -11.09 -22.68 42.05
C PRO A 261 -10.17 -21.96 41.07
N ARG A 262 -10.31 -22.27 39.76
CA ARG A 262 -9.51 -21.69 38.67
C ARG A 262 -9.95 -20.30 38.24
N PHE A 263 -11.22 -19.98 38.47
CA PHE A 263 -11.82 -18.70 38.15
C PHE A 263 -12.44 -18.15 39.41
N LEU A 264 -12.13 -16.91 39.72
CA LEU A 264 -12.81 -16.17 40.77
C LEU A 264 -13.39 -14.92 40.12
N THR A 265 -14.71 -14.81 40.20
CA THR A 265 -15.40 -13.56 39.86
C THR A 265 -15.00 -12.53 40.90
N ALA A 266 -14.63 -11.34 40.42
CA ALA A 266 -14.35 -10.21 41.29
C ALA A 266 -15.48 -9.19 41.10
N GLU A 267 -15.98 -8.64 42.20
CA GLU A 267 -16.92 -7.52 42.18
C GLU A 267 -16.19 -6.27 42.69
N TYR A 268 -16.45 -5.12 42.07
CA TYR A 268 -15.83 -3.88 42.53
C TYR A 268 -16.59 -3.36 43.73
N ASP A 269 -15.91 -3.25 44.87
CA ASP A 269 -16.47 -2.65 46.07
C ASP A 269 -16.12 -1.14 46.07
N ASP A 270 -17.12 -0.31 45.74
CA ASP A 270 -17.01 1.15 45.72
C ASP A 270 -16.58 1.73 47.07
N SER A 271 -16.90 1.06 48.19
CA SER A 271 -16.56 1.53 49.53
C SER A 271 -15.08 1.31 49.87
N LEU A 272 -14.47 0.27 49.28
CA LEU A 272 -13.06 -0.08 49.46
C LEU A 272 -12.18 0.45 48.34
N GLY A 273 -12.77 0.92 47.22
CA GLY A 273 -12.04 1.29 46.01
C GLY A 273 -11.22 0.12 45.45
N SER A 274 -11.70 -1.11 45.67
CA SER A 274 -10.97 -2.34 45.37
C SER A 274 -11.90 -3.39 44.82
N TRP A 275 -11.37 -4.22 43.92
CA TRP A 275 -12.03 -5.47 43.56
C TRP A 275 -11.99 -6.42 44.75
N VAL A 276 -13.08 -7.12 45.00
CA VAL A 276 -13.21 -8.12 46.07
C VAL A 276 -13.62 -9.43 45.40
N LEU A 277 -12.86 -10.50 45.65
CA LEU A 277 -13.24 -11.84 45.20
C LEU A 277 -14.50 -12.27 45.96
N GLU A 278 -15.30 -13.19 45.40
CA GLU A 278 -16.49 -13.74 46.07
C GLU A 278 -16.22 -14.28 47.50
N ASN A 279 -14.97 -14.64 47.82
CA ASN A 279 -14.55 -15.08 49.15
C ASN A 279 -14.22 -13.94 50.13
N GLY A 280 -14.46 -12.67 49.77
CA GLY A 280 -14.19 -11.49 50.59
C GLY A 280 -12.74 -11.00 50.54
N THR A 281 -11.87 -11.64 49.75
CA THR A 281 -10.47 -11.19 49.61
C THR A 281 -10.43 -9.94 48.76
N THR A 282 -9.99 -8.83 49.35
CA THR A 282 -9.74 -7.58 48.64
C THR A 282 -8.53 -7.76 47.72
N LEU A 283 -8.74 -7.68 46.40
CA LEU A 283 -7.68 -7.57 45.40
C LEU A 283 -7.07 -6.16 45.36
N ALA A 284 -6.96 -5.47 46.50
CA ALA A 284 -6.46 -4.10 46.57
C ALA A 284 -5.03 -3.94 45.99
N GLU A 285 -4.37 -5.08 45.72
CA GLU A 285 -3.03 -5.19 45.15
C GLU A 285 -2.97 -5.70 43.69
N VAL A 286 -4.07 -6.11 43.05
CA VAL A 286 -3.96 -6.88 41.79
C VAL A 286 -3.73 -6.02 40.55
N ARG A 287 -3.81 -4.69 40.67
CA ARG A 287 -3.21 -3.80 39.67
C ARG A 287 -1.70 -3.66 39.94
N ARG A 288 -0.92 -4.59 39.36
CA ARG A 288 0.57 -4.68 39.43
C ARG A 288 1.32 -3.37 39.15
N CYS A 289 0.65 -2.45 38.50
CA CYS A 289 1.09 -1.10 38.27
C CYS A 289 1.50 -0.26 39.48
N LYS A 290 1.17 -0.70 40.70
CA LYS A 290 1.61 -0.05 41.94
C LYS A 290 3.04 -0.43 42.33
N ASP A 291 3.62 -1.46 41.71
CA ASP A 291 5.04 -1.78 41.90
C ASP A 291 5.87 -0.68 41.25
N GLU A 292 6.73 -0.01 42.03
CA GLU A 292 7.66 1.04 41.56
C GLU A 292 8.59 0.57 40.43
N HIS A 293 8.65 -0.75 40.18
CA HIS A 293 9.51 -1.39 39.19
C HIS A 293 8.74 -1.98 37.99
N ALA A 294 7.41 -1.93 37.98
CA ALA A 294 6.62 -2.38 36.84
C ALA A 294 6.60 -1.28 35.77
N TYR A 295 7.30 -1.50 34.65
CA TYR A 295 7.28 -0.60 33.50
C TYR A 295 6.42 -1.18 32.35
N PRO A 296 5.42 -0.45 31.84
CA PRO A 296 4.88 0.84 32.34
C PRO A 296 4.01 0.69 33.60
N THR A 297 3.93 1.74 34.41
CA THR A 297 2.97 1.81 35.53
C THR A 297 1.53 1.96 35.01
N CYS A 298 0.50 1.81 35.85
CA CYS A 298 -0.89 1.93 35.39
C CYS A 298 -1.24 3.36 35.07
N GLU A 299 -0.73 4.29 35.86
CA GLU A 299 -0.90 5.70 35.58
C GLU A 299 -0.28 6.01 34.21
N GLU A 300 0.90 5.46 33.91
CA GLU A 300 1.49 5.57 32.59
C GLU A 300 0.64 4.90 31.51
N GLN A 301 0.14 3.68 31.74
CA GLN A 301 -0.67 2.96 30.77
C GLN A 301 -2.00 3.69 30.49
N GLU A 302 -2.70 4.19 31.52
CA GLU A 302 -3.92 4.99 31.40
C GLU A 302 -3.65 6.33 30.71
N ARG A 303 -2.54 7.01 31.08
CA ARG A 303 -2.10 8.22 30.40
C ARG A 303 -1.85 7.96 28.93
N LEU A 304 -1.23 6.83 28.58
CA LEU A 304 -0.96 6.44 27.19
C LEU A 304 -2.24 6.13 26.41
N VAL A 305 -3.17 5.36 26.99
CA VAL A 305 -4.48 5.09 26.36
C VAL A 305 -5.27 6.39 26.17
N THR A 306 -5.24 7.27 27.16
CA THR A 306 -5.88 8.59 27.10
C THR A 306 -5.23 9.49 26.05
N GLU A 307 -3.90 9.53 25.95
CA GLU A 307 -3.18 10.25 24.91
C GLU A 307 -3.54 9.72 23.52
N LEU A 308 -3.59 8.39 23.36
CA LEU A 308 -3.93 7.72 22.11
C LEU A 308 -5.36 8.05 21.68
N TRP A 309 -6.30 8.03 22.63
CA TRP A 309 -7.68 8.45 22.41
C TRP A 309 -7.78 9.90 21.95
N ARG A 310 -7.08 10.83 22.62
CA ARG A 310 -7.06 12.24 22.22
C ARG A 310 -6.44 12.46 20.84
N ASN A 311 -5.46 11.63 20.47
CA ASN A 311 -4.80 11.66 19.16
C ASN A 311 -5.58 10.91 18.07
N LYS A 312 -6.65 10.17 18.41
CA LYS A 312 -7.47 9.38 17.46
C LYS A 312 -7.91 10.18 16.23
N PRO A 313 -8.49 11.39 16.34
CA PRO A 313 -8.97 12.12 15.17
C PRO A 313 -7.84 12.45 14.20
N THR A 314 -6.69 12.85 14.73
CA THR A 314 -5.49 13.18 13.95
C THR A 314 -4.93 11.93 13.28
N GLN A 315 -4.79 10.82 14.00
CA GLN A 315 -4.30 9.56 13.43
C GLN A 315 -5.22 9.04 12.32
N VAL A 316 -6.55 9.08 12.52
CA VAL A 316 -7.53 8.71 11.48
C VAL A 316 -7.40 9.63 10.26
N ALA A 317 -7.26 10.95 10.46
CA ALA A 317 -7.09 11.88 9.36
C ALA A 317 -5.80 11.61 8.58
N VAL A 318 -4.67 11.41 9.25
CA VAL A 318 -3.38 11.11 8.61
C VAL A 318 -3.42 9.75 7.92
N GLY A 319 -4.02 8.73 8.53
CA GLY A 319 -4.22 7.41 7.90
C GLY A 319 -5.04 7.50 6.62
N LYS A 320 -6.10 8.33 6.59
CA LYS A 320 -6.87 8.60 5.36
C LYS A 320 -6.02 9.29 4.30
N VAL A 321 -5.20 10.27 4.69
CA VAL A 321 -4.27 10.93 3.76
C VAL A 321 -3.29 9.91 3.16
N ILE A 322 -2.72 9.02 3.97
CA ILE A 322 -1.84 7.94 3.49
C ILE A 322 -2.56 7.05 2.46
N ALA A 323 -3.80 6.63 2.74
CA ALA A 323 -4.59 5.81 1.82
C ALA A 323 -4.88 6.56 0.50
N VAL A 324 -5.18 7.86 0.55
CA VAL A 324 -5.37 8.71 -0.64
C VAL A 324 -4.07 8.85 -1.42
N MET A 325 -2.94 9.13 -0.76
CA MET A 325 -1.65 9.26 -1.43
C MET A 325 -1.20 7.94 -2.06
N ALA A 326 -1.39 6.81 -1.39
CA ALA A 326 -1.11 5.49 -1.96
C ALA A 326 -2.01 5.20 -3.18
N SER A 327 -3.28 5.60 -3.14
CA SER A 327 -4.21 5.47 -4.27
C SER A 327 -3.83 6.35 -5.45
N LEU A 328 -3.39 7.58 -5.21
CA LEU A 328 -2.88 8.46 -6.26
C LEU A 328 -1.58 7.91 -6.86
N ALA A 329 -0.66 7.43 -6.03
CA ALA A 329 0.57 6.78 -6.48
C ALA A 329 0.27 5.54 -7.33
N LEU A 330 -0.71 4.72 -6.94
CA LEU A 330 -1.20 3.58 -7.71
C LEU A 330 -1.67 4.03 -9.11
N ILE A 331 -2.55 5.04 -9.21
CA ILE A 331 -3.06 5.55 -10.49
C ILE A 331 -1.92 6.07 -11.37
N LEU A 332 -0.96 6.80 -10.78
CA LEU A 332 0.17 7.36 -11.52
C LEU A 332 1.12 6.25 -12.03
N HIS A 333 1.43 5.24 -11.22
CA HIS A 333 2.21 4.08 -11.67
C HIS A 333 1.49 3.30 -12.78
N PHE A 334 0.17 3.12 -12.67
CA PHE A 334 -0.62 2.48 -13.72
C PHE A 334 -0.58 3.25 -15.04
N ALA A 335 -0.76 4.58 -15.00
CA ALA A 335 -0.71 5.43 -16.17
C ALA A 335 0.67 5.38 -16.87
N LEU A 336 1.76 5.36 -16.09
CA LEU A 336 3.11 5.20 -16.62
C LEU A 336 3.35 3.81 -17.20
N PHE A 337 2.86 2.76 -16.53
CA PHE A 337 2.91 1.37 -17.00
C PHE A 337 2.20 1.22 -18.35
N VAL A 338 0.91 1.59 -18.44
CA VAL A 338 0.12 1.48 -19.67
C VAL A 338 0.82 2.18 -20.82
N ARG A 339 1.36 3.38 -20.57
CA ARG A 339 2.09 4.13 -21.57
C ARG A 339 3.39 3.44 -22.01
N ALA A 340 4.18 2.95 -21.06
CA ALA A 340 5.43 2.24 -21.36
C ALA A 340 5.15 0.93 -22.13
N PHE A 341 4.04 0.26 -21.80
CA PHE A 341 3.58 -0.94 -22.48
C PHE A 341 3.14 -0.67 -23.93
N ILE A 342 2.31 0.36 -24.17
CA ILE A 342 1.92 0.79 -25.52
C ILE A 342 3.17 1.14 -26.35
N GLU A 343 4.12 1.87 -25.77
CA GLU A 343 5.37 2.22 -26.44
C GLU A 343 6.22 0.98 -26.78
N ALA A 344 6.26 -0.02 -25.90
CA ALA A 344 6.96 -1.27 -26.16
C ALA A 344 6.31 -2.07 -27.31
N ILE A 345 4.97 -2.13 -27.36
CA ILE A 345 4.23 -2.76 -28.47
C ILE A 345 4.50 -2.03 -29.77
N ARG A 346 4.41 -0.70 -29.76
CA ARG A 346 4.63 0.15 -30.94
C ARG A 346 6.01 -0.07 -31.53
N ARG A 347 7.07 -0.08 -30.70
CA ARG A 347 8.44 -0.36 -31.16
C ARG A 347 8.57 -1.77 -31.74
N ARG A 348 7.96 -2.77 -31.11
CA ARG A 348 7.97 -4.14 -31.65
C ARG A 348 7.28 -4.23 -33.01
N GLN A 349 6.23 -3.45 -33.23
CA GLN A 349 5.55 -3.37 -34.53
C GLN A 349 6.41 -2.64 -35.57
N GLU A 350 7.02 -1.51 -35.20
CA GLU A 350 7.96 -0.76 -36.06
C GLU A 350 9.14 -1.63 -36.49
N ASP A 351 9.79 -2.33 -35.56
CA ASP A 351 10.89 -3.28 -35.84
C ASP A 351 10.45 -4.41 -36.79
N LYS A 352 9.22 -4.91 -36.62
CA LYS A 352 8.67 -5.96 -37.49
C LYS A 352 8.44 -5.41 -38.91
N ILE A 353 7.91 -4.20 -39.03
CA ILE A 353 7.69 -3.53 -40.32
C ILE A 353 9.03 -3.25 -41.00
N GLU A 354 10.05 -2.79 -40.27
CA GLU A 354 11.38 -2.55 -40.82
C GLU A 354 12.04 -3.84 -41.33
N LYS A 355 11.93 -4.94 -40.58
CA LYS A 355 12.42 -6.26 -41.02
C LYS A 355 11.70 -6.74 -42.28
N LEU A 356 10.38 -6.55 -42.35
CA LEU A 356 9.60 -6.89 -43.54
C LEU A 356 9.98 -6.01 -44.75
N ARG A 357 10.19 -4.71 -44.55
CA ARG A 357 10.69 -3.80 -45.59
C ARG A 357 12.09 -4.16 -46.06
N ALA A 358 12.99 -4.52 -45.15
CA ALA A 358 14.33 -4.98 -45.48
C ALA A 358 14.29 -6.28 -46.30
N ALA A 359 13.48 -7.27 -45.86
CA ALA A 359 13.30 -8.52 -46.59
C ALA A 359 12.69 -8.30 -48.00
N ALA A 360 11.71 -7.41 -48.13
CA ALA A 360 11.12 -7.06 -49.41
C ALA A 360 12.12 -6.38 -50.35
N LYS A 361 13.00 -5.51 -49.82
CA LYS A 361 14.07 -4.85 -50.60
C LYS A 361 15.07 -5.87 -51.16
N PHE A 362 15.52 -6.83 -50.35
CA PHE A 362 16.40 -7.91 -50.81
C PHE A 362 15.73 -8.81 -51.88
N GLY A 363 14.43 -9.04 -51.78
CA GLY A 363 13.69 -9.81 -52.80
C GLY A 363 13.57 -9.11 -54.15
N LEU A 364 13.64 -7.78 -54.18
CA LEU A 364 13.70 -6.99 -55.42
C LEU A 364 15.13 -6.94 -55.98
N GLU A 365 16.13 -6.63 -55.14
CA GLU A 365 17.53 -6.56 -55.58
C GLU A 365 18.09 -7.92 -56.04
N GLY A 366 17.53 -9.03 -55.55
CA GLY A 366 17.91 -10.39 -55.99
C GLY A 366 17.33 -10.83 -57.34
N LYS A 367 16.48 -10.03 -58.00
CA LYS A 367 15.88 -10.38 -59.31
C LYS A 367 16.49 -9.66 -60.51
N ASP A 368 17.48 -8.77 -60.29
CA ASP A 368 17.98 -7.89 -61.35
C ASP A 368 19.29 -8.35 -62.03
N TYR A 369 19.80 -9.58 -61.78
CA TYR A 369 21.13 -9.96 -62.33
C TYR A 369 21.35 -11.36 -62.91
N GLU A 370 20.35 -12.21 -63.12
CA GLU A 370 20.57 -13.42 -63.93
C GLU A 370 19.44 -13.61 -64.94
N GLU A 371 19.84 -13.68 -66.22
CA GLU A 371 19.04 -13.86 -67.42
C GLU A 371 18.32 -12.61 -67.96
N GLN A 372 19.13 -11.72 -68.55
CA GLN A 372 18.70 -11.10 -69.80
C GLN A 372 18.30 -12.24 -70.74
N PRO A 373 17.02 -12.36 -71.15
CA PRO A 373 16.60 -13.57 -71.82
C PRO A 373 17.26 -13.67 -73.20
N ASP A 374 17.78 -14.85 -73.52
CA ASP A 374 18.69 -15.15 -74.65
C ASP A 374 18.15 -14.71 -76.03
N TRP A 375 16.83 -14.52 -76.16
CA TRP A 375 16.19 -13.98 -77.35
C TRP A 375 16.53 -12.51 -77.61
N MET A 376 16.91 -11.74 -76.59
CA MET A 376 17.26 -10.32 -76.70
C MET A 376 18.70 -10.10 -77.19
N GLN A 377 19.54 -11.15 -77.26
CA GLN A 377 20.90 -11.09 -77.82
C GLN A 377 20.98 -11.39 -79.33
N ARG A 378 19.90 -11.88 -79.98
CA ARG A 378 19.95 -12.28 -81.40
C ARG A 378 19.60 -11.23 -82.44
N GLU A 379 19.13 -10.05 -82.08
CA GLU A 379 18.67 -9.06 -83.07
C GLU A 379 19.75 -8.07 -83.56
N GLY A 380 20.99 -8.15 -83.08
CA GLY A 380 22.09 -7.26 -83.51
C GLY A 380 22.80 -7.63 -84.82
N GLY A 381 22.41 -8.72 -85.49
CA GLY A 381 23.22 -9.35 -86.55
C GLY A 381 22.75 -9.20 -88.00
N TYR A 382 21.84 -8.27 -88.32
CA TYR A 382 21.45 -7.98 -89.70
C TYR A 382 21.43 -6.48 -89.96
N ARG A 383 22.57 -5.94 -90.39
CA ARG A 383 22.64 -4.74 -91.21
C ARG A 383 23.64 -4.95 -92.33
#